data_AF-A0A7Y8JHG4-F1
#
_entry.id   AF-A0A7Y8JHG4-F1
#
_cell.length_a   1.000
_cell.length_b   1.000
_cell.length_c   1.000
_cell.angle_alpha   90.00
_cell.angle_beta   90.00
_cell.angle_gamma   90.00
#
_symmetry.space_group_name_H-M   'P 1'
#
loop_
_entity.id
_entity.type
_entity.pdbx_description
1 polymer ?
#
loop_
_entity_poly.entity_id
_entity_poly.type
_entity_poly.pdbx_seq_one_letter_code
_entity_poly.pdbx_strand_id
1 'polypeptide(L)'
;MSDISTATSNVIPFKFGKQQVRTLLIDDQPWFVANDVSAALQYSEASAMTRHLDDDEKGLSIVQTLGGDQEMLVINESGLYSAILRSRKAEAKRFKKWVTAEVLPAIRKHGRYEDTQGVMAPMVDELLGKVGAMRLSNVMRCRVAKLDAEHQRSATAKLASAVHACFGVPRVELIPSSQFEAAANFVASYAIEGEYLPKSGNQSVDIPTDLSETQRYLVFTDGTGKRQAQPVPLDACVMSPTQFLAAVTGSNGLHVPPAALFDFALAAMEKMRWRVAA
;
A
#
# COMPACT_ATOMS: atom_id res chain seq x y z
N MET A 1 -21.08 -7.05 -12.70
CA MET A 1 -21.02 -7.19 -11.23
C MET A 1 -19.82 -8.07 -10.98
N SER A 2 -18.68 -7.45 -10.73
CA SER A 2 -17.39 -8.12 -10.62
C SER A 2 -16.82 -7.75 -9.27
N ASP A 3 -16.45 -8.78 -8.53
CA ASP A 3 -16.08 -8.75 -7.13
C ASP A 3 -14.88 -7.83 -6.86
N ILE A 4 -15.07 -6.85 -5.97
CA ILE A 4 -13.96 -6.07 -5.42
C ILE A 4 -13.38 -6.92 -4.30
N SER A 5 -12.25 -7.55 -4.61
CA SER A 5 -11.44 -8.36 -3.70
C SER A 5 -11.26 -7.69 -2.34
N THR A 6 -11.67 -8.44 -1.33
CA THR A 6 -11.43 -8.28 0.10
C THR A 6 -9.96 -7.94 0.39
N ALA A 7 -9.63 -6.66 0.52
CA ALA A 7 -8.45 -6.23 1.25
C ALA A 7 -8.82 -6.30 2.74
N THR A 8 -8.41 -7.38 3.41
CA THR A 8 -8.55 -7.53 4.86
C THR A 8 -7.80 -6.38 5.53
N SER A 9 -8.51 -5.31 5.89
CA SER A 9 -7.94 -4.21 6.65
C SER A 9 -7.63 -4.75 8.05
N ASN A 10 -6.40 -5.20 8.24
CA ASN A 10 -5.94 -5.77 9.48
C ASN A 10 -5.78 -4.63 10.49
N VAL A 11 -6.86 -4.32 11.20
CA VAL A 11 -6.91 -3.25 12.19
C VAL A 11 -6.08 -3.69 13.40
N ILE A 12 -4.85 -3.21 13.53
CA ILE A 12 -4.06 -3.44 14.75
C ILE A 12 -4.41 -2.34 15.75
N PRO A 13 -4.94 -2.68 16.93
CA PRO A 13 -5.30 -1.67 17.91
C PRO A 13 -4.07 -1.11 18.65
N PHE A 14 -3.82 0.18 18.48
CA PHE A 14 -2.88 0.96 19.30
C PHE A 14 -3.50 1.29 20.67
N LYS A 15 -2.75 1.18 21.77
CA LYS A 15 -3.26 1.55 23.11
C LYS A 15 -2.74 2.92 23.52
N PHE A 16 -3.64 3.88 23.71
CA PHE A 16 -3.35 5.18 24.32
C PHE A 16 -3.92 5.22 25.75
N GLY A 17 -3.05 5.04 26.75
CA GLY A 17 -3.48 4.95 28.15
C GLY A 17 -4.39 3.74 28.38
N LYS A 18 -5.67 3.99 28.72
CA LYS A 18 -6.69 2.94 28.90
C LYS A 18 -7.58 2.71 27.66
N GLN A 19 -7.41 3.52 26.61
CA GLN A 19 -8.28 3.51 25.43
C GLN A 19 -7.55 2.88 24.24
N GLN A 20 -8.30 2.10 23.49
CA GLN A 20 -7.83 1.40 22.31
C GLN A 20 -8.20 2.22 21.07
N VAL A 21 -7.20 2.50 20.23
CA VAL A 21 -7.31 3.25 18.97
C VAL A 21 -7.07 2.27 17.84
N ARG A 22 -8.06 2.09 16.97
CA ARG A 22 -7.92 1.25 15.77
C ARG A 22 -7.00 1.94 14.74
N THR A 23 -6.05 1.18 14.20
CA THR A 23 -5.08 1.67 13.21
C THR A 23 -5.15 0.82 11.95
N LEU A 24 -5.12 1.48 10.80
CA LEU A 24 -5.06 0.93 9.45
C LEU A 24 -3.68 1.24 8.85
N LEU A 25 -3.25 0.41 7.92
CA LEU A 25 -2.07 0.69 7.10
C LEU A 25 -2.55 1.08 5.70
N ILE A 26 -2.33 2.34 5.30
CA ILE A 26 -2.66 2.86 3.97
C ILE A 26 -1.37 3.45 3.41
N ASP A 27 -0.95 2.99 2.24
CA ASP A 27 0.32 3.38 1.60
C ASP A 27 1.54 3.23 2.53
N ASP A 28 1.60 2.12 3.28
CA ASP A 28 2.63 1.82 4.28
C ASP A 28 2.74 2.84 5.43
N GLN A 29 1.76 3.72 5.57
CA GLN A 29 1.66 4.69 6.65
C GLN A 29 0.54 4.30 7.62
N PRO A 30 0.71 4.54 8.93
CA PRO A 30 -0.34 4.32 9.90
C PRO A 30 -1.42 5.41 9.81
N TRP A 31 -2.67 4.96 9.71
CA TRP A 31 -3.87 5.79 9.76
C TRP A 31 -4.74 5.38 10.93
N PHE A 32 -5.23 6.34 11.71
CA PHE A 32 -5.95 6.10 12.95
C PHE A 32 -7.43 6.38 12.75
N VAL A 33 -8.30 5.53 13.29
CA VAL A 33 -9.75 5.77 13.27
C VAL A 33 -10.05 7.01 14.11
N ALA A 34 -10.57 8.05 13.46
CA ALA A 34 -10.77 9.37 14.05
C ALA A 34 -11.73 9.34 15.23
N ASN A 35 -12.71 8.42 15.21
CA ASN A 35 -13.66 8.26 16.31
C ASN A 35 -12.97 7.82 17.61
N ASP A 36 -12.05 6.86 17.53
CA ASP A 36 -11.35 6.35 18.70
C ASP A 36 -10.38 7.40 19.26
N VAL A 37 -9.70 8.14 18.36
CA VAL A 37 -8.85 9.27 18.75
C VAL A 37 -9.69 10.38 19.39
N SER A 38 -10.86 10.70 18.84
CA SER A 38 -11.75 11.72 19.38
C SER A 38 -12.24 11.35 20.78
N ALA A 39 -12.55 10.07 21.02
CA ALA A 39 -12.92 9.55 22.33
C ALA A 39 -11.74 9.61 23.32
N ALA A 40 -10.53 9.28 22.86
CA ALA A 40 -9.32 9.35 23.68
C ALA A 40 -8.97 10.79 24.10
N LEU A 41 -9.14 11.74 23.17
CA LEU A 41 -8.90 13.15 23.41
C LEU A 41 -10.13 13.90 23.94
N GLN A 42 -11.25 13.19 24.17
CA GLN A 42 -12.53 13.70 24.66
C GLN A 42 -13.04 14.92 23.87
N TYR A 43 -12.93 14.85 22.55
CA TYR A 43 -13.71 15.69 21.64
C TYR A 43 -15.18 15.23 21.67
N SER A 44 -16.10 16.13 21.30
CA SER A 44 -17.53 15.80 21.24
C SER A 44 -17.84 14.71 20.20
N GLU A 45 -17.09 14.74 19.10
CA GLU A 45 -17.26 13.85 17.94
C GLU A 45 -16.02 13.95 17.06
N ALA A 46 -15.81 12.91 16.23
CA ALA A 46 -14.71 12.86 15.28
C ALA A 46 -14.71 14.06 14.30
N SER A 47 -15.88 14.44 13.78
CA SER A 47 -16.05 15.57 12.85
C SER A 47 -15.57 16.90 13.44
N ALA A 48 -15.85 17.16 14.73
CA ALA A 48 -15.42 18.37 15.42
C ALA A 48 -13.90 18.45 15.61
N MET A 49 -13.23 17.30 15.69
CA MET A 49 -11.78 17.16 15.71
C MET A 49 -11.19 17.33 14.30
N THR A 50 -11.73 16.63 13.29
CA THR A 50 -11.17 16.57 11.94
C THR A 50 -11.47 17.80 11.07
N ARG A 51 -12.47 18.62 11.40
CA ARG A 51 -12.81 19.86 10.65
C ARG A 51 -11.65 20.87 10.53
N HIS A 52 -10.64 20.71 11.37
CA HIS A 52 -9.50 21.59 11.50
C HIS A 52 -8.21 21.01 10.90
N LEU A 53 -8.30 19.79 10.39
CA LEU A 53 -7.22 19.09 9.73
C LEU A 53 -7.27 19.38 8.24
N ASP A 54 -6.10 19.44 7.64
CA ASP A 54 -5.95 19.62 6.21
C ASP A 54 -6.47 18.37 5.45
N ASP A 55 -6.72 18.52 4.16
CA ASP A 55 -7.36 17.46 3.36
C ASP A 55 -6.45 16.24 3.14
N ASP A 56 -5.13 16.40 3.27
CA ASP A 56 -4.14 15.33 3.25
C ASP A 56 -3.98 14.61 4.61
N GLU A 57 -4.47 15.21 5.69
CA GLU A 57 -4.39 14.68 7.05
C GLU A 57 -5.57 13.77 7.43
N LYS A 58 -6.62 13.74 6.61
CA LYS A 58 -7.88 13.03 6.89
C LYS A 58 -8.39 12.30 5.64
N GLY A 59 -9.16 11.24 5.85
CA GLY A 59 -9.75 10.46 4.77
C GLY A 59 -10.89 9.57 5.23
N LEU A 60 -11.53 8.90 4.28
CA LEU A 60 -12.50 7.84 4.55
C LEU A 60 -11.86 6.50 4.20
N SER A 61 -12.05 5.51 5.06
CA SER A 61 -11.57 4.15 4.83
C SER A 61 -12.58 3.12 5.35
N ILE A 62 -12.65 1.97 4.68
CA ILE A 62 -13.52 0.87 5.08
C ILE A 62 -12.86 0.11 6.23
N VAL A 63 -13.53 0.10 7.37
CA VAL A 63 -13.10 -0.57 8.60
C VAL A 63 -14.07 -1.71 8.90
N GLN A 64 -13.53 -2.91 9.09
CA GLN A 64 -14.35 -4.03 9.55
C GLN A 64 -14.81 -3.81 10.99
N THR A 65 -16.11 -3.93 11.22
CA THR A 65 -16.71 -3.85 12.56
C THR A 65 -17.58 -5.08 12.84
N LEU A 66 -18.08 -5.20 14.07
CA LEU A 66 -19.07 -6.22 14.43
C LEU A 66 -20.34 -6.14 13.57
N GLY A 67 -20.65 -4.97 13.01
CA GLY A 67 -21.77 -4.76 12.10
C GLY A 67 -21.43 -4.94 10.62
N GLY A 68 -20.23 -5.44 10.30
CA GLY A 68 -19.71 -5.55 8.94
C GLY A 68 -18.82 -4.37 8.55
N ASP A 69 -18.56 -4.26 7.26
CA ASP A 69 -17.72 -3.23 6.67
C ASP A 69 -18.41 -1.85 6.78
N GLN A 70 -17.75 -0.92 7.47
CA GLN A 70 -18.25 0.44 7.66
C GLN A 70 -17.23 1.46 7.18
N GLU A 71 -17.68 2.45 6.43
CA GLU A 71 -16.86 3.60 6.06
C GLU A 71 -16.67 4.51 7.29
N MET A 72 -15.42 4.70 7.70
CA MET A 72 -15.05 5.50 8.86
C MET A 72 -14.06 6.60 8.51
N LEU A 73 -14.17 7.73 9.20
CA LEU A 73 -13.16 8.78 9.17
C LEU A 73 -11.85 8.28 9.80
N VAL A 74 -10.77 8.50 9.08
CA VAL A 74 -9.41 8.16 9.49
C VAL A 74 -8.52 9.39 9.38
N ILE A 75 -7.48 9.45 10.21
CA ILE A 75 -6.47 10.52 10.19
C ILE A 75 -5.08 9.92 10.15
N ASN A 76 -4.16 10.55 9.44
CA ASN A 76 -2.76 10.12 9.44
C ASN A 76 -2.03 10.63 10.70
N GLU A 77 -0.73 10.35 10.80
CA GLU A 77 0.09 10.76 11.94
C GLU A 77 0.17 12.29 12.09
N SER A 78 0.25 13.04 10.98
CA SER A 78 0.23 14.50 10.99
C SER A 78 -1.07 15.04 11.61
N GLY A 79 -2.21 14.53 11.13
CA GLY A 79 -3.52 14.89 11.64
C GLY A 79 -3.71 14.55 13.11
N LEU A 80 -3.16 13.43 13.57
CA LEU A 80 -3.13 13.04 14.97
C LEU A 80 -2.38 14.08 15.82
N TYR A 81 -1.18 14.48 15.41
CA TYR A 81 -0.40 15.51 16.12
C TYR A 81 -1.10 16.87 16.12
N SER A 82 -1.65 17.28 14.98
CA SER A 82 -2.47 18.49 14.84
C SER A 82 -3.65 18.49 15.83
N ALA A 83 -4.35 17.36 15.98
CA ALA A 83 -5.44 17.20 16.94
C ALA A 83 -4.98 17.25 18.41
N ILE A 84 -3.85 16.64 18.75
CA ILE A 84 -3.29 16.64 20.10
C ILE A 84 -2.83 18.04 20.51
N LEU A 85 -2.10 18.74 19.64
CA LEU A 85 -1.53 20.07 19.93
C LEU A 85 -2.60 21.16 20.14
N ARG A 86 -3.78 20.95 19.54
CA ARG A 86 -4.97 21.81 19.68
C ARG A 86 -5.84 21.46 20.90
N SER A 87 -5.73 20.24 21.42
CA SER A 87 -6.58 19.79 22.53
C SER A 87 -6.30 20.57 23.83
N ARG A 88 -7.36 20.85 24.59
CA ARG A 88 -7.28 21.57 25.87
C ARG A 88 -7.18 20.65 27.09
N LYS A 89 -7.20 19.32 26.89
CA LYS A 89 -7.20 18.31 27.95
C LYS A 89 -5.88 18.28 28.72
N ALA A 90 -5.93 17.83 29.97
CA ALA A 90 -4.75 17.81 30.85
C ALA A 90 -3.69 16.84 30.31
N GLU A 91 -4.12 15.70 29.78
CA GLU A 91 -3.30 14.66 29.17
C GLU A 91 -2.61 15.19 27.91
N ALA A 92 -3.38 15.83 27.02
CA ALA A 92 -2.83 16.47 25.81
C ALA A 92 -1.86 17.62 26.15
N LYS A 93 -2.16 18.41 27.19
CA LYS A 93 -1.24 19.44 27.70
C LYS A 93 0.07 18.85 28.23
N ARG A 94 0.03 17.70 28.91
CA ARG A 94 1.23 16.99 29.38
C ARG A 94 2.07 16.52 28.20
N PHE A 95 1.44 15.90 27.20
CA PHE A 95 2.12 15.48 25.97
C PHE A 95 2.72 16.68 25.23
N LYS A 96 1.95 17.75 25.01
CA LYS A 96 2.43 18.99 24.39
C LYS A 96 3.61 19.59 25.14
N LYS A 97 3.56 19.64 26.48
CA LYS A 97 4.66 20.14 27.30
C LYS A 97 5.89 19.25 27.17
N TRP A 98 5.74 17.94 27.20
CA TRP A 98 6.84 16.99 27.01
C TRP A 98 7.49 17.16 25.63
N VAL A 99 6.70 17.20 24.54
CA VAL A 99 7.22 17.40 23.18
C VAL A 99 7.96 18.74 23.06
N THR A 100 7.38 19.82 23.56
CA THR A 100 7.95 21.18 23.42
C THR A 100 9.13 21.47 24.33
N ALA A 101 9.17 20.89 25.54
CA ALA A 101 10.20 21.17 26.53
C ALA A 101 11.36 20.16 26.51
N GLU A 102 11.11 18.94 26.03
CA GLU A 102 12.08 17.84 26.08
C GLU A 102 12.45 17.35 24.69
N VAL A 103 11.47 16.86 23.92
CA VAL A 103 11.72 16.18 22.63
C VAL A 103 12.29 17.14 21.59
N LEU A 104 11.60 18.25 21.29
CA LEU A 104 12.04 19.20 20.28
C LEU A 104 13.38 19.86 20.63
N PRO A 105 13.64 20.29 21.88
CA PRO A 105 14.96 20.78 22.27
C PRO A 105 16.07 19.74 22.14
N ALA A 106 15.81 18.47 22.47
CA ALA A 106 16.78 17.38 22.31
C ALA A 106 17.11 17.14 20.83
N ILE A 107 16.09 17.04 19.97
CA ILE A 107 16.29 16.90 18.51
C ILE A 107 17.07 18.09 17.96
N ARG A 108 16.73 19.33 18.35
CA ARG A 108 17.45 20.53 17.89
C ARG A 108 18.93 20.52 18.31
N LYS A 109 19.25 20.02 19.51
CA LYS A 109 20.62 20.00 20.04
C LYS A 109 21.46 18.84 19.50
N HIS A 110 20.85 17.67 19.33
CA HIS A 110 21.56 16.40 19.12
C HIS A 110 21.23 15.74 17.78
N GLY A 111 20.30 16.28 17.01
CA GLY A 111 19.79 15.70 15.76
C GLY A 111 18.85 14.50 15.96
N ARG A 112 18.63 14.06 17.20
CA ARG A 112 17.75 12.94 17.57
C ARG A 112 17.26 13.05 19.01
N TYR A 113 16.18 12.33 19.32
CA TYR A 113 15.72 12.11 20.69
C TYR A 113 16.06 10.69 21.12
N GLU A 114 16.65 10.53 22.30
CA GLU A 114 16.90 9.24 22.94
C GLU A 114 16.26 9.27 24.34
N ASP A 115 15.32 8.37 24.61
CA ASP A 115 14.72 8.23 25.94
C ASP A 115 15.74 7.58 26.90
N THR A 116 16.58 8.42 27.51
CA THR A 116 17.66 7.98 28.41
C THR A 116 17.13 7.58 29.79
N GLN A 117 15.90 7.98 30.13
CA GLN A 117 15.31 7.76 31.46
C GLN A 117 14.25 6.66 31.46
N GLY A 118 13.97 6.05 30.31
CA GLY A 118 12.96 5.02 30.18
C GLY A 118 11.57 5.51 30.62
N VAL A 119 11.28 6.79 30.44
CA VAL A 119 9.97 7.37 30.83
C VAL A 119 8.87 6.79 29.94
N MET A 120 9.21 6.32 28.74
CA MET A 120 8.33 5.55 27.87
C MET A 120 8.32 4.04 28.20
N ALA A 121 9.25 3.55 29.03
CA ALA A 121 9.40 2.13 29.35
C ALA A 121 8.27 1.49 30.19
N PRO A 122 7.52 2.18 31.09
CA PRO A 122 6.46 1.51 31.85
C PRO A 122 5.11 1.43 31.12
N MET A 123 5.02 1.78 29.82
CA MET A 123 3.79 1.62 29.02
C MET A 123 3.84 0.46 28.00
N VAL A 124 4.95 -0.26 27.92
CA VAL A 124 5.11 -1.41 27.01
C VAL A 124 5.27 -2.68 27.83
N ASP A 125 4.47 -3.70 27.53
CA ASP A 125 4.74 -5.08 27.97
C ASP A 125 6.19 -5.46 27.63
N GLU A 126 6.75 -6.42 28.37
CA GLU A 126 8.09 -7.00 28.15
C GLU A 126 8.41 -7.09 26.66
N LEU A 127 9.49 -6.46 26.18
CA LEU A 127 9.79 -6.36 24.75
C LEU A 127 10.10 -7.74 24.14
N LEU A 128 9.88 -7.90 22.83
CA LEU A 128 10.17 -9.11 22.06
C LEU A 128 11.60 -9.63 22.28
N GLY A 129 12.53 -8.67 22.43
CA GLY A 129 13.95 -8.92 22.53
C GLY A 129 14.50 -9.60 21.27
N LYS A 130 15.75 -10.06 21.36
CA LYS A 130 16.46 -10.69 20.23
C LYS A 130 15.83 -12.01 19.79
N VAL A 131 15.35 -12.81 20.74
CA VAL A 131 14.81 -14.14 20.48
C VAL A 131 13.49 -14.05 19.72
N GLY A 132 12.56 -13.21 20.17
CA GLY A 132 11.29 -13.07 19.47
C GLY A 132 11.45 -12.30 18.15
N ALA A 133 12.39 -11.34 18.06
CA ALA A 133 12.71 -10.70 16.78
C ALA A 133 13.26 -11.68 15.74
N MET A 134 14.09 -12.63 16.17
CA MET A 134 14.57 -13.72 15.29
C MET A 134 13.41 -14.59 14.80
N ARG A 135 12.46 -14.94 15.68
CA ARG A 135 11.27 -15.72 15.30
C ARG A 135 10.43 -14.97 14.25
N LEU A 136 10.16 -13.68 14.46
CA LEU A 136 9.42 -12.89 13.48
C LEU A 136 10.19 -12.76 12.16
N SER A 137 11.50 -12.52 12.21
CA SER A 137 12.36 -12.46 11.02
C SER A 137 12.32 -13.75 10.21
N ASN A 138 12.22 -14.92 10.87
CA ASN A 138 12.05 -16.19 10.19
C ASN A 138 10.69 -16.29 9.49
N VAL A 139 9.61 -15.80 10.12
CA VAL A 139 8.28 -15.75 9.48
C VAL A 139 8.30 -14.85 8.24
N MET A 140 8.93 -13.67 8.34
CA MET A 140 9.11 -12.74 7.21
C MET A 140 9.90 -13.41 6.08
N ARG A 141 10.99 -14.12 6.41
CA ARG A 141 11.78 -14.86 5.44
C ARG A 141 10.98 -15.96 4.76
N CYS A 142 10.22 -16.75 5.51
CA CYS A 142 9.37 -17.80 4.94
C CYS A 142 8.30 -17.23 4.00
N ARG A 143 7.77 -16.04 4.31
CA ARG A 143 6.83 -15.34 3.43
C ARG A 143 7.48 -14.92 2.12
N VAL A 144 8.66 -14.32 2.21
CA VAL A 144 9.38 -13.77 1.05
C VAL A 144 10.09 -14.86 0.22
N ALA A 145 10.40 -16.01 0.80
CA ALA A 145 11.01 -17.15 0.10
C ALA A 145 10.16 -17.71 -1.05
N LYS A 146 8.88 -17.35 -1.11
CA LYS A 146 7.98 -17.69 -2.23
C LYS A 146 8.26 -16.88 -3.50
N LEU A 147 9.04 -15.79 -3.42
CA LEU A 147 9.41 -14.95 -4.55
C LEU A 147 10.79 -15.33 -5.12
N ASP A 148 11.05 -14.90 -6.36
CA ASP A 148 12.35 -15.02 -7.00
C ASP A 148 13.45 -14.28 -6.23
N ALA A 149 14.66 -14.84 -6.23
CA ALA A 149 15.81 -14.35 -5.45
C ALA A 149 16.13 -12.86 -5.68
N GLU A 150 15.86 -12.34 -6.89
CA GLU A 150 16.03 -10.93 -7.25
C GLU A 150 15.11 -10.01 -6.43
N HIS A 151 13.87 -10.42 -6.20
CA HIS A 151 12.84 -9.63 -5.52
C HIS A 151 12.83 -9.84 -4.01
N GLN A 152 13.44 -10.92 -3.51
CA GLN A 152 13.44 -11.26 -2.08
C GLN A 152 14.02 -10.14 -1.20
N ARG A 153 15.09 -9.48 -1.64
CA ARG A 153 15.71 -8.40 -0.85
C ARG A 153 14.78 -7.19 -0.70
N SER A 154 14.18 -6.74 -1.81
CA SER A 154 13.28 -5.59 -1.80
C SER A 154 11.98 -5.90 -1.03
N ALA A 155 11.40 -7.08 -1.24
CA ALA A 155 10.21 -7.52 -0.52
C ALA A 155 10.46 -7.65 0.99
N THR A 156 11.63 -8.17 1.41
CA THR A 156 12.00 -8.23 2.83
C THR A 156 12.11 -6.83 3.44
N ALA A 157 12.73 -5.89 2.74
CA ALA A 157 12.87 -4.51 3.20
C ALA A 157 11.51 -3.79 3.30
N LYS A 158 10.66 -3.91 2.27
CA LYS A 158 9.29 -3.36 2.29
C LYS A 158 8.48 -3.92 3.46
N LEU A 159 8.48 -5.25 3.62
CA LEU A 159 7.73 -5.90 4.68
C LEU A 159 8.26 -5.54 6.08
N ALA A 160 9.57 -5.37 6.25
CA ALA A 160 10.14 -4.85 7.49
C ALA A 160 9.71 -3.40 7.76
N SER A 161 9.69 -2.55 6.74
CA SER A 161 9.20 -1.17 6.85
C SER A 161 7.73 -1.14 7.26
N ALA A 162 6.89 -1.97 6.64
CA ALA A 162 5.46 -2.07 6.97
C ALA A 162 5.23 -2.55 8.42
N VAL A 163 6.01 -3.53 8.88
CA VAL A 163 5.97 -3.97 10.30
C VAL A 163 6.38 -2.82 11.23
N HIS A 164 7.47 -2.11 10.93
CA HIS A 164 7.91 -0.97 11.73
C HIS A 164 6.85 0.13 11.82
N ALA A 165 6.24 0.48 10.69
CA ALA A 165 5.17 1.47 10.61
C ALA A 165 3.91 1.04 11.38
N CYS A 166 3.51 -0.22 11.23
CA CYS A 166 2.30 -0.75 11.86
C CYS A 166 2.41 -0.81 13.40
N PHE A 167 3.59 -1.17 13.91
CA PHE A 167 3.84 -1.29 15.35
C PHE A 167 4.45 -0.02 15.97
N GLY A 168 4.73 1.02 15.18
CA GLY A 168 5.29 2.28 15.65
C GLY A 168 6.70 2.13 16.25
N VAL A 169 7.50 1.19 15.75
CA VAL A 169 8.84 0.89 16.28
C VAL A 169 9.91 0.98 15.22
N PRO A 170 11.11 1.51 15.53
CA PRO A 170 12.20 1.58 14.56
C PRO A 170 12.87 0.22 14.31
N ARG A 171 12.66 -0.77 15.20
CA ARG A 171 13.21 -2.12 15.12
C ARG A 171 12.23 -3.13 15.66
N VAL A 172 12.18 -4.31 15.03
CA VAL A 172 11.37 -5.46 15.45
C VAL A 172 11.62 -5.89 16.91
N GLU A 173 12.84 -5.72 17.42
CA GLU A 173 13.22 -6.06 18.80
C GLU A 173 12.43 -5.26 19.86
N LEU A 174 11.91 -4.11 19.47
CA LEU A 174 11.18 -3.18 20.33
C LEU A 174 9.66 -3.39 20.27
N ILE A 175 9.16 -4.36 19.49
CA ILE A 175 7.75 -4.75 19.54
C ILE A 175 7.47 -5.35 20.93
N PRO A 176 6.37 -5.03 21.61
CA PRO A 176 6.02 -5.71 22.86
C PRO A 176 5.79 -7.21 22.65
N SER A 177 6.26 -8.06 23.57
CA SER A 177 6.15 -9.53 23.46
C SER A 177 4.70 -10.01 23.35
N SER A 178 3.77 -9.32 24.02
CA SER A 178 2.32 -9.58 23.93
C SER A 178 1.76 -9.37 22.53
N GLN A 179 2.45 -8.62 21.67
CA GLN A 179 2.04 -8.32 20.29
C GLN A 179 2.73 -9.23 19.26
N PHE A 180 3.50 -10.24 19.69
CA PHE A 180 4.17 -11.17 18.77
C PHE A 180 3.20 -11.85 17.81
N GLU A 181 2.07 -12.35 18.31
CA GLU A 181 1.08 -13.03 17.47
C GLU A 181 0.43 -12.07 16.47
N ALA A 182 0.13 -10.84 16.90
CA ALA A 182 -0.39 -9.80 16.00
C ALA A 182 0.62 -9.47 14.89
N ALA A 183 1.91 -9.36 15.23
CA ALA A 183 2.97 -9.12 14.26
C ALA A 183 3.14 -10.30 13.28
N ALA A 184 3.12 -11.53 13.77
CA ALA A 184 3.22 -12.72 12.93
C ALA A 184 2.01 -12.83 11.98
N ASN A 185 0.79 -12.57 12.48
CA ASN A 185 -0.43 -12.58 11.68
C ASN A 185 -0.40 -11.47 10.62
N PHE A 186 0.08 -10.28 10.98
CA PHE A 186 0.27 -9.18 10.02
C PHE A 186 1.24 -9.58 8.90
N VAL A 187 2.41 -10.15 9.24
CA VAL A 187 3.36 -10.65 8.23
C VAL A 187 2.74 -11.71 7.33
N ALA A 188 1.90 -12.59 7.87
CA ALA A 188 1.24 -13.64 7.10
C ALA A 188 0.19 -13.09 6.13
N SER A 189 -0.59 -12.08 6.56
CA SER A 189 -1.66 -11.46 5.76
C SER A 189 -1.16 -10.34 4.84
N TYR A 190 0.03 -9.81 5.06
CA TYR A 190 0.58 -8.72 4.26
C TYR A 190 0.65 -9.10 2.77
N ALA A 191 -0.03 -8.30 1.95
CA ALA A 191 0.02 -8.38 0.50
C ALA A 191 1.36 -7.80 0.03
N ILE A 192 2.33 -8.68 -0.20
CA ILE A 192 3.49 -8.33 -1.01
C ILE A 192 2.93 -8.22 -2.43
N GLU A 193 2.95 -7.03 -3.03
CA GLU A 193 2.40 -6.76 -4.37
C GLU A 193 2.60 -7.95 -5.34
N GLY A 194 1.48 -8.53 -5.78
CA GLY A 194 1.39 -9.52 -6.87
C GLY A 194 1.50 -11.00 -6.45
N GLU A 195 0.46 -11.78 -6.72
CA GLU A 195 0.71 -12.95 -7.57
C GLU A 195 1.40 -12.40 -8.83
N TYR A 196 2.72 -12.54 -8.86
CA TYR A 196 3.52 -12.09 -10.00
C TYR A 196 3.10 -12.96 -11.18
N LEU A 197 2.20 -12.46 -12.03
CA LEU A 197 2.18 -12.87 -13.42
C LEU A 197 3.56 -12.50 -13.94
N PRO A 198 4.41 -13.48 -14.32
CA PRO A 198 5.72 -13.14 -14.85
C PRO A 198 5.49 -12.12 -15.95
N LYS A 199 6.27 -11.04 -15.93
CA LYS A 199 6.41 -10.18 -17.11
C LYS A 199 6.59 -11.14 -18.27
N SER A 200 5.60 -11.25 -19.17
CA SER A 200 5.71 -12.14 -20.32
C SER A 200 7.06 -11.82 -20.91
N GLY A 201 7.98 -12.78 -20.83
CA GLY A 201 9.35 -12.50 -21.21
C GLY A 201 9.26 -11.83 -22.55
N ASN A 202 9.78 -10.61 -22.67
CA ASN A 202 10.09 -10.08 -23.98
C ASN A 202 11.17 -11.02 -24.51
N GLN A 203 10.75 -12.17 -25.05
CA GLN A 203 11.48 -12.89 -26.06
C GLN A 203 11.36 -12.03 -27.31
N SER A 204 11.95 -10.84 -27.24
CA SER A 204 12.46 -10.16 -28.40
C SER A 204 13.60 -11.04 -28.87
N VAL A 205 13.27 -11.97 -29.75
CA VAL A 205 14.28 -12.73 -30.46
C VAL A 205 14.87 -11.76 -31.48
N ASP A 206 16.19 -11.79 -31.67
CA ASP A 206 16.79 -11.20 -32.87
C ASP A 206 16.06 -11.77 -34.09
N ILE A 207 15.86 -10.96 -35.13
CA ILE A 207 15.14 -11.39 -36.34
C ILE A 207 15.80 -12.70 -36.83
N PRO A 208 15.08 -13.85 -36.85
CA PRO A 208 15.66 -15.10 -37.27
C PRO A 208 16.19 -14.97 -38.71
N THR A 209 17.45 -15.34 -38.92
CA THR A 209 18.08 -15.28 -40.25
C THR A 209 17.50 -16.32 -41.21
N ASP A 210 17.00 -17.45 -40.66
CA ASP A 210 16.26 -18.48 -41.39
C ASP A 210 14.76 -18.34 -41.13
N LEU A 211 14.05 -17.77 -42.10
CA LEU A 211 12.60 -17.67 -42.10
C LEU A 211 12.00 -18.94 -42.71
N SER A 212 11.29 -19.73 -41.93
CA SER A 212 10.42 -20.79 -42.47
C SER A 212 9.18 -20.16 -43.10
N GLU A 213 8.69 -20.70 -44.23
CA GLU A 213 7.55 -20.14 -45.00
C GLU A 213 6.25 -19.97 -44.19
N THR A 214 6.14 -20.63 -43.03
CA THR A 214 4.92 -20.70 -42.21
C THR A 214 4.99 -19.87 -40.92
N GLN A 215 6.03 -19.08 -40.67
CA GLN A 215 6.14 -18.28 -39.43
C GLN A 215 5.93 -16.78 -39.70
N ARG A 216 5.16 -16.13 -38.83
CA ARG A 216 4.89 -14.69 -38.88
C ARG A 216 5.48 -14.02 -37.65
N TYR A 217 6.06 -12.84 -37.83
CA TYR A 217 6.66 -12.04 -36.75
C TYR A 217 6.20 -10.59 -36.82
N LEU A 218 5.88 -10.01 -35.67
CA LEU A 218 5.69 -8.57 -35.49
C LEU A 218 7.06 -7.96 -35.21
N VAL A 219 7.52 -7.06 -36.08
CA VAL A 219 8.80 -6.37 -35.93
C VAL A 219 8.55 -4.95 -35.44
N PHE A 220 9.21 -4.56 -34.35
CA PHE A 220 9.14 -3.21 -33.80
C PHE A 220 10.52 -2.74 -33.35
N THR A 221 10.69 -1.43 -33.23
CA THR A 221 11.91 -0.83 -32.67
C THR A 221 11.66 -0.43 -31.23
N ASP A 222 12.54 -0.84 -30.31
CA ASP A 222 12.49 -0.39 -28.93
C ASP A 222 12.90 1.10 -28.81
N GLY A 223 12.71 1.67 -27.61
CA GLY A 223 13.09 3.06 -27.32
C GLY A 223 14.59 3.35 -27.41
N THR A 224 15.43 2.33 -27.60
CA THR A 224 16.88 2.44 -27.80
C THR A 224 17.27 2.30 -29.28
N GLY A 225 16.29 2.13 -30.18
CA GLY A 225 16.49 2.00 -31.61
C GLY A 225 16.85 0.58 -32.09
N LYS A 226 16.84 -0.43 -31.21
CA LYS A 226 17.08 -1.82 -31.59
C LYS A 226 15.80 -2.44 -32.13
N ARG A 227 15.92 -3.19 -33.24
CA ARG A 227 14.83 -3.94 -33.84
C ARG A 227 14.60 -5.23 -33.06
N GLN A 228 13.37 -5.47 -32.67
CA GLN A 228 12.91 -6.65 -31.94
C GLN A 228 11.79 -7.33 -32.74
N ALA A 229 11.72 -8.66 -32.66
CA ALA A 229 10.67 -9.45 -33.30
C ALA A 229 9.92 -10.28 -32.26
N GLN A 230 8.59 -10.31 -32.38
CA GLN A 230 7.70 -11.16 -31.57
C GLN A 230 6.95 -12.12 -32.49
N PRO A 231 6.91 -13.44 -32.20
CA PRO A 231 6.18 -14.39 -33.01
C PRO A 231 4.67 -14.11 -32.95
N VAL A 232 4.02 -14.13 -34.12
CA VAL A 232 2.58 -13.92 -34.28
C VAL A 232 1.93 -15.27 -34.58
N PRO A 233 0.95 -15.71 -33.76
CA PRO A 233 0.21 -16.94 -34.03
C PRO A 233 -0.43 -16.95 -35.43
N LEU A 234 -0.51 -18.13 -36.06
CA LEU A 234 -1.03 -18.27 -37.42
C LEU A 234 -2.52 -17.91 -37.57
N ASP A 235 -3.26 -18.03 -36.47
CA ASP A 235 -4.67 -17.66 -36.31
C ASP A 235 -4.88 -16.17 -36.00
N ALA A 236 -3.80 -15.41 -35.75
CA ALA A 236 -3.89 -13.97 -35.54
C ALA A 236 -4.11 -13.23 -36.88
N CYS A 237 -5.08 -12.32 -36.88
CA CYS A 237 -5.33 -11.45 -38.02
C CYS A 237 -4.44 -10.21 -37.97
N VAL A 238 -3.53 -10.08 -38.94
CA VAL A 238 -2.67 -8.89 -39.07
C VAL A 238 -3.36 -7.92 -40.01
N MET A 239 -3.82 -6.80 -39.48
CA MET A 239 -4.49 -5.76 -40.25
C MET A 239 -4.01 -4.38 -39.82
N SER A 240 -3.97 -3.43 -40.76
CA SER A 240 -3.71 -2.04 -40.42
C SER A 240 -4.88 -1.47 -39.58
N PRO A 241 -4.67 -0.38 -38.82
CA PRO A 241 -5.75 0.26 -38.08
C PRO A 241 -6.95 0.61 -38.96
N THR A 242 -6.71 1.04 -40.20
CA THR A 242 -7.76 1.36 -41.18
C THR A 242 -8.52 0.12 -41.65
N GLN A 243 -7.80 -0.99 -41.88
CA GLN A 243 -8.40 -2.28 -42.25
C GLN A 243 -9.22 -2.86 -41.10
N PHE A 244 -8.76 -2.69 -39.85
CA PHE A 244 -9.52 -3.07 -38.66
C PHE A 244 -10.84 -2.32 -38.55
N LEU A 245 -10.81 -0.99 -38.67
CA LEU A 245 -12.03 -0.19 -38.58
C LEU A 245 -13.01 -0.52 -39.72
N ALA A 246 -12.53 -0.73 -40.94
CA ALA A 246 -13.37 -1.17 -42.06
C ALA A 246 -13.95 -2.59 -41.83
N ALA A 247 -13.17 -3.50 -41.25
CA ALA A 247 -13.61 -4.86 -40.95
C ALA A 247 -14.59 -4.92 -39.76
N VAL A 248 -14.50 -4.02 -38.79
CA VAL A 248 -15.45 -3.97 -37.67
C VAL A 248 -16.78 -3.33 -38.07
N THR A 249 -16.79 -2.48 -39.10
CA THR A 249 -17.97 -1.71 -39.53
C THR A 249 -18.67 -2.27 -40.77
N GLY A 250 -18.03 -3.19 -41.51
CA GLY A 250 -18.57 -3.80 -42.73
C GLY A 250 -19.46 -5.02 -42.47
N SER A 251 -20.43 -5.25 -43.36
CA SER A 251 -21.45 -6.31 -43.26
C SER A 251 -20.92 -7.75 -43.36
N ASN A 252 -19.71 -7.96 -43.90
CA ASN A 252 -19.02 -9.27 -43.99
C ASN A 252 -17.67 -9.27 -43.24
N GLY A 253 -17.56 -8.46 -42.19
CA GLY A 253 -16.30 -8.19 -41.50
C GLY A 253 -16.03 -9.04 -40.26
N LEU A 254 -15.06 -8.60 -39.45
CA LEU A 254 -14.62 -9.29 -38.25
C LEU A 254 -15.77 -9.29 -37.22
N HIS A 255 -16.27 -10.47 -36.86
CA HIS A 255 -17.34 -10.58 -35.88
C HIS A 255 -16.80 -10.33 -34.45
N VAL A 256 -16.81 -9.07 -34.02
CA VAL A 256 -16.42 -8.69 -32.66
C VAL A 256 -17.66 -8.69 -31.75
N PRO A 257 -17.65 -9.40 -30.61
CA PRO A 257 -18.75 -9.37 -29.64
C PRO A 257 -19.03 -7.94 -29.18
N PRO A 258 -20.30 -7.53 -28.98
CA PRO A 258 -20.64 -6.16 -28.56
C PRO A 258 -19.90 -5.70 -27.30
N ALA A 259 -19.69 -6.59 -26.32
CA ALA A 259 -18.93 -6.28 -25.10
C ALA A 259 -17.50 -5.83 -25.40
N ALA A 260 -16.80 -6.54 -26.30
CA ALA A 260 -15.43 -6.21 -26.68
C ALA A 260 -15.34 -4.89 -27.47
N LEU A 261 -16.39 -4.51 -28.21
CA LEU A 261 -16.47 -3.20 -28.87
C LEU A 261 -16.63 -2.05 -27.85
N PHE A 262 -17.40 -2.27 -26.79
CA PHE A 262 -17.54 -1.28 -25.71
C PHE A 262 -16.23 -1.08 -24.94
N ASP A 263 -15.52 -2.16 -24.63
CA ASP A 263 -14.21 -2.07 -23.96
C ASP A 263 -13.20 -1.31 -24.83
N PHE A 264 -13.18 -1.58 -26.14
CA PHE A 264 -12.37 -0.84 -27.09
C PHE A 264 -12.73 0.65 -27.15
N ALA A 265 -14.02 0.98 -27.18
CA ALA A 265 -14.49 2.37 -27.20
C ALA A 265 -14.13 3.13 -25.92
N LEU A 266 -14.27 2.50 -24.75
CA LEU A 266 -13.88 3.09 -23.46
C LEU A 266 -12.39 3.41 -23.43
N ALA A 267 -11.54 2.45 -23.82
CA ALA A 267 -10.10 2.66 -23.88
C ALA A 267 -9.71 3.77 -24.87
N ALA A 268 -10.39 3.86 -26.02
CA ALA A 268 -10.17 4.92 -26.98
C ALA A 268 -10.56 6.31 -26.44
N MET A 269 -11.69 6.43 -25.73
CA MET A 269 -12.13 7.68 -25.10
C MET A 269 -11.19 8.13 -23.99
N GLU A 270 -10.71 7.20 -23.16
CA GLU A 270 -9.73 7.50 -22.10
C GLU A 270 -8.44 8.08 -22.70
N LYS A 271 -7.93 7.44 -23.75
CA LYS A 271 -6.75 7.92 -24.49
C LYS A 271 -6.96 9.31 -25.13
N MET A 272 -8.18 9.64 -25.56
CA MET A 272 -8.49 10.99 -26.04
C MET A 272 -8.52 12.03 -24.91
N ARG A 273 -9.04 11.70 -23.73
CA ARG A 273 -9.01 12.60 -22.56
C ARG A 273 -7.57 12.97 -22.16
N TRP A 274 -6.66 12.00 -22.19
CA TRP A 274 -5.24 12.23 -21.93
C TRP A 274 -4.57 13.17 -22.94
N ARG A 275 -5.04 13.21 -24.19
CA ARG A 275 -4.52 14.12 -25.23
C ARG A 275 -5.09 15.53 -25.19
N VAL A 276 -6.17 15.75 -24.46
CA VAL A 276 -6.77 17.09 -24.25
C VAL A 276 -6.20 17.76 -23.00
N ALA A 277 -5.60 16.98 -22.09
CA ALA A 277 -4.99 17.45 -20.85
C ALA A 277 -3.47 17.71 -20.95
N ALA A 278 -2.85 17.44 -22.10
CA ALA A 278 -1.44 17.70 -22.42
C ALA A 278 -1.35 18.72 -23.55
#